data_AF-A0A7C3ZYM9-F1
#
_entry.id   AF-A0A7C3ZYM9-F1
#
_cell.length_a   1.000
_cell.length_b   1.000
_cell.length_c   1.000
_cell.angle_alpha   90.00
_cell.angle_beta   90.00
_cell.angle_gamma   90.00
#
_symmetry.space_group_name_H-M   'P 1'
#
loop_
_entity.id
_entity.type
_entity.pdbx_description
1 polymer ?
#
loop_
_entity_poly.entity_id
_entity_poly.type
_entity_poly.pdbx_seq_one_letter_code
_entity_poly.pdbx_strand_id
1 'polypeptide(L)'
;MRGSRWLSLGIALLWAGITLAGCAATLKNFDQISLGMTPEEVLKIAGKPHRILLIESTGQGTLVPTPAGKHELWIYRGGAIQFTEGKVVAKGQRTTP
;
A
#
# COMPACT_ATOMS: atom_id res chain seq x y z
N MET A 1 -37.05 36.47 -6.27
CA MET A 1 -36.11 36.03 -5.21
C MET A 1 -35.05 35.15 -5.86
N ARG A 2 -33.78 35.50 -5.61
CA ARG A 2 -32.57 34.92 -6.20
C ARG A 2 -32.25 33.57 -5.57
N GLY A 3 -31.60 32.71 -6.35
CA GLY A 3 -30.51 31.87 -5.88
C GLY A 3 -30.87 30.46 -5.45
N SER A 4 -29.87 29.58 -5.54
CA SER A 4 -29.80 28.25 -4.91
C SER A 4 -30.22 27.03 -5.74
N ARG A 5 -30.05 27.04 -7.07
CA ARG A 5 -30.03 25.79 -7.87
C ARG A 5 -28.63 25.26 -8.19
N TRP A 6 -27.58 25.96 -7.77
CA TRP A 6 -26.19 25.63 -8.12
C TRP A 6 -25.38 24.98 -6.97
N LEU A 7 -25.95 24.83 -5.77
CA LEU A 7 -25.22 24.24 -4.63
C LEU A 7 -25.31 22.71 -4.55
N SER A 8 -26.29 22.09 -5.22
CA SER A 8 -26.54 20.65 -5.08
C SER A 8 -25.66 19.77 -5.97
N LEU A 9 -25.09 20.31 -7.05
CA LEU A 9 -24.19 19.54 -7.93
C LEU A 9 -22.79 19.34 -7.32
N GLY A 10 -22.31 20.28 -6.50
CA GLY A 10 -20.98 20.19 -5.89
C GLY A 10 -20.86 19.08 -4.83
N ILE A 11 -21.94 18.78 -4.12
CA ILE A 11 -21.94 17.80 -3.02
C ILE A 11 -22.08 16.37 -3.56
N ALA A 12 -22.80 16.17 -4.67
CA ALA A 12 -22.93 14.86 -5.30
C ALA A 12 -21.59 14.34 -5.87
N LEU A 13 -20.77 15.24 -6.43
CA LEU A 13 -19.41 14.91 -6.88
C LEU A 13 -18.46 14.62 -5.72
N LEU A 14 -18.65 15.26 -4.56
CA LEU A 14 -17.86 15.01 -3.36
C LEU A 14 -18.12 13.61 -2.76
N TRP A 15 -19.35 13.09 -2.86
CA TRP A 15 -19.71 11.74 -2.40
C TRP A 15 -19.35 10.62 -3.39
N ALA A 16 -19.33 10.90 -4.70
CA ALA A 16 -18.86 9.95 -5.71
C ALA A 16 -17.35 9.68 -5.59
N GLY A 17 -16.55 10.67 -5.14
CA GLY A 17 -15.12 10.50 -4.88
C GLY A 17 -14.79 9.64 -3.65
N ILE A 18 -15.69 9.60 -2.66
CA ILE A 18 -15.45 8.89 -1.38
C ILE A 18 -15.84 7.40 -1.48
N THR A 19 -16.76 7.02 -2.38
CA THR A 19 -17.25 5.64 -2.49
C THR A 19 -16.36 4.71 -3.33
N LEU A 20 -15.37 5.24 -4.07
CA LEU A 20 -14.38 4.42 -4.80
C LEU A 20 -13.19 3.95 -3.93
N ALA A 21 -13.06 4.46 -2.70
CA ALA A 21 -11.89 4.20 -1.85
C ALA A 21 -11.95 2.88 -1.05
N GLY A 22 -12.93 2.01 -1.34
CA GLY A 22 -13.17 0.76 -0.61
C GLY A 22 -12.83 -0.53 -1.35
N CYS A 23 -12.25 -0.48 -2.54
CA CYS A 23 -11.75 -1.69 -3.19
C CYS A 23 -10.43 -2.10 -2.53
N ALA A 24 -10.47 -3.10 -1.65
CA ALA A 24 -9.28 -3.77 -1.14
C ALA A 24 -8.30 -4.02 -2.31
N ALA A 25 -7.13 -3.36 -2.26
CA ALA A 25 -6.20 -3.36 -3.38
C ALA A 25 -5.69 -4.79 -3.60
N THR A 26 -6.14 -5.39 -4.70
CA THR A 26 -5.39 -6.49 -5.32
C THR A 26 -4.04 -5.92 -5.72
N LEU A 27 -2.96 -6.68 -5.55
CA LEU A 27 -1.61 -6.24 -5.91
C LEU A 27 -1.55 -5.99 -7.43
N LYS A 28 -1.91 -4.78 -7.83
CA LYS A 28 -1.91 -4.34 -9.23
C LYS A 28 -0.49 -4.01 -9.64
N ASN A 29 -0.16 -4.25 -10.90
CA ASN A 29 1.12 -3.86 -11.50
C ASN A 29 2.34 -4.39 -10.71
N PHE A 30 2.23 -5.60 -10.14
CA PHE A 30 3.31 -6.22 -9.37
C PHE A 30 4.66 -6.20 -10.10
N ASP A 31 4.63 -6.40 -11.42
CA ASP A 31 5.83 -6.42 -12.27
C ASP A 31 6.53 -5.05 -12.34
N GLN A 32 5.81 -3.95 -12.10
CA GLN A 32 6.39 -2.60 -12.10
C GLN A 32 7.11 -2.26 -10.80
N ILE A 33 6.85 -3.01 -9.72
CA ILE A 33 7.48 -2.79 -8.42
C ILE A 33 8.89 -3.38 -8.44
N SER A 34 9.92 -2.58 -8.16
CA SER A 34 11.32 -3.04 -8.18
C SER A 34 11.95 -2.94 -6.79
N LEU A 35 13.02 -3.72 -6.59
CA LEU A 35 13.85 -3.57 -5.39
C LEU A 35 14.43 -2.15 -5.33
N GLY A 36 14.52 -1.60 -4.13
CA GLY A 36 15.02 -0.25 -3.88
C GLY A 36 13.98 0.87 -3.96
N MET A 37 12.76 0.61 -4.45
CA MET A 37 11.68 1.59 -4.49
C MET A 37 11.23 2.02 -3.09
N THR A 38 10.75 3.25 -2.95
CA THR A 38 10.23 3.78 -1.67
C THR A 38 8.76 3.42 -1.46
N PRO A 39 8.25 3.45 -0.22
CA PRO A 39 6.83 3.29 0.09
C PRO A 39 5.91 4.18 -0.78
N GLU A 40 6.31 5.43 -1.04
CA GLU A 40 5.53 6.37 -1.85
C GLU A 40 5.45 5.96 -3.33
N GLU A 41 6.56 5.46 -3.88
CA GLU A 41 6.60 4.93 -5.25
C GLU A 41 5.72 3.69 -5.36
N VAL A 42 5.78 2.79 -4.38
CA VAL A 42 4.94 1.59 -4.33
C VAL A 42 3.46 1.96 -4.17
N LEU A 43 3.11 2.95 -3.33
CA LEU A 43 1.74 3.43 -3.19
C LEU A 43 1.16 3.96 -4.50
N LYS A 44 1.97 4.64 -5.33
CA LYS A 44 1.55 5.12 -6.64
C LYS A 44 1.26 3.98 -7.62
N ILE A 45 2.01 2.89 -7.54
CA ILE A 45 1.91 1.73 -8.47
C ILE A 45 0.81 0.75 -8.04
N ALA A 46 0.87 0.30 -6.79
CA ALA A 46 0.05 -0.78 -6.24
C ALA A 46 -1.17 -0.29 -5.46
N GLY A 47 -1.21 1.00 -5.11
CA GLY A 47 -2.24 1.55 -4.24
C GLY A 47 -2.03 1.18 -2.77
N LYS A 48 -3.05 1.47 -1.96
CA LYS A 48 -3.03 1.24 -0.51
C LYS A 48 -3.03 -0.26 -0.19
N PRO A 49 -2.09 -0.77 0.63
CA PRO A 49 -2.11 -2.16 1.08
C PRO A 49 -3.34 -2.45 1.94
N HIS A 50 -3.70 -3.73 2.05
CA HIS A 50 -4.77 -4.17 2.93
C HIS A 50 -4.35 -4.16 4.41
N ARG A 51 -3.07 -4.46 4.68
CA ARG A 51 -2.49 -4.42 6.03
C ARG A 51 -1.02 -4.02 5.95
N ILE A 52 -0.57 -3.31 6.97
CA ILE A 52 0.83 -2.95 7.18
C ILE A 52 1.26 -3.56 8.51
N LEU A 53 2.37 -4.29 8.50
CA LEU A 53 3.02 -4.79 9.71
C LEU A 53 4.37 -4.08 9.85
N LEU A 54 4.57 -3.41 10.98
CA LEU A 54 5.82 -2.73 11.31
C LEU A 54 6.60 -3.59 12.29
N ILE A 55 7.86 -3.86 11.95
CA ILE A 55 8.76 -4.69 12.74
C ILE A 55 10.05 -3.90 12.90
N GLU A 56 10.37 -3.52 14.14
CA GLU A 56 11.66 -2.95 14.47
C GLU A 56 12.53 -4.06 15.05
N SER A 57 13.62 -4.37 14.36
CA SER A 57 14.57 -5.41 14.74
C SER A 57 15.83 -4.76 15.31
N THR A 58 16.28 -5.22 16.47
CA THR A 58 17.58 -4.83 17.03
C THR A 58 18.75 -5.61 16.42
N GLY A 59 18.48 -6.53 15.48
CA GLY A 59 19.49 -7.36 14.82
C GLY A 59 20.12 -8.45 15.70
N GLN A 60 19.59 -8.69 16.90
CA GLN A 60 20.11 -9.70 17.83
C GLN A 60 19.04 -10.75 18.16
N GLY A 61 19.37 -12.02 17.89
CA GLY A 61 18.77 -13.17 18.58
C GLY A 61 17.49 -13.77 17.99
N THR A 62 17.22 -13.67 16.69
CA THR A 62 16.11 -14.40 16.05
C THR A 62 16.61 -15.61 15.27
N LEU A 63 15.82 -16.71 15.26
CA LEU A 63 16.10 -17.95 14.51
C LEU A 63 16.31 -17.72 13.00
N VAL A 64 15.82 -16.59 12.49
CA VAL A 64 16.11 -16.07 11.16
C VAL A 64 16.92 -14.78 11.33
N PRO A 65 18.10 -14.62 10.71
CA PRO A 65 18.87 -13.39 10.79
C PRO A 65 18.10 -12.26 10.11
N THR A 66 17.42 -11.44 10.90
CA THR A 66 16.82 -10.19 10.41
C THR A 66 17.83 -9.08 10.70
N PRO A 67 18.25 -8.28 9.70
CA PRO A 67 19.12 -7.14 9.94
C PRO A 67 18.56 -6.24 11.06
N ALA A 68 19.43 -5.50 11.75
CA ALA A 68 18.96 -4.42 12.60
C ALA A 68 18.31 -3.35 11.73
N GLY A 69 17.19 -2.79 12.18
CA GLY A 69 16.52 -1.70 11.48
C GLY A 69 15.00 -1.79 11.50
N LYS A 70 14.39 -0.84 10.78
CA LYS A 70 12.94 -0.77 10.59
C LYS A 70 12.56 -1.57 9.35
N HIS A 71 11.76 -2.61 9.56
CA HIS A 71 11.15 -3.40 8.52
C HIS A 71 9.65 -3.14 8.48
N GLU A 72 9.12 -3.15 7.27
CA GLU A 72 7.71 -2.93 7.04
C GLU A 72 7.22 -3.94 6.02
N LEU A 73 6.16 -4.69 6.36
CA LEU A 73 5.57 -5.69 5.48
C LEU A 73 4.17 -5.23 5.08
N TRP A 74 4.00 -4.94 3.80
CA TRP A 74 2.74 -4.54 3.20
C TRP A 74 2.07 -5.75 2.58
N ILE A 75 0.87 -6.05 3.05
CA ILE A 75 0.08 -7.18 2.60
C ILE A 75 -1.02 -6.67 1.68
N TYR A 76 -1.03 -7.20 0.47
CA TYR A 76 -2.05 -6.95 -0.54
C TYR A 76 -2.88 -8.22 -0.76
N ARG A 77 -4.05 -8.08 -1.39
CA ARG A 77 -4.76 -9.28 -1.84
C ARG A 77 -3.96 -9.94 -2.97
N GLY A 78 -3.44 -11.15 -2.71
CA GLY A 78 -2.65 -11.91 -3.68
C GLY A 78 -1.13 -11.71 -3.59
N GLY A 79 -0.60 -10.98 -2.61
CA GLY A 79 0.86 -10.87 -2.44
C GLY A 79 1.28 -9.96 -1.29
N ALA A 80 2.59 -9.78 -1.14
CA ALA A 80 3.18 -8.92 -0.12
C ALA A 80 4.46 -8.24 -0.62
N ILE A 81 4.79 -7.10 -0.02
CA ILE A 81 6.00 -6.31 -0.29
C ILE A 81 6.66 -6.01 1.05
N GLN A 82 7.94 -6.30 1.16
CA GLN A 82 8.75 -6.02 2.33
C GLN A 82 9.68 -4.84 2.06
N PHE A 83 9.68 -3.89 2.98
CA PHE A 83 10.59 -2.77 3.03
C PHE A 83 11.56 -2.92 4.20
N THR A 84 12.76 -2.39 4.03
CA THR A 84 13.74 -2.20 5.11
C THR A 84 14.37 -0.84 4.90
N GLU A 85 14.45 -0.04 5.97
CA GLU A 85 14.96 1.33 5.89
C GLU A 85 14.29 2.17 4.78
N GLY A 86 12.97 1.99 4.62
CA GLY A 86 12.16 2.72 3.64
C GLY A 86 12.41 2.32 2.18
N LYS A 87 12.97 1.13 1.91
CA LYS A 87 13.18 0.62 0.55
C LYS A 87 12.68 -0.81 0.38
N VAL A 88 12.10 -1.13 -0.77
CA VAL A 88 11.69 -2.51 -1.12
C VAL A 88 12.92 -3.41 -1.13
N VAL A 89 12.92 -4.43 -0.28
CA VAL A 89 13.97 -5.47 -0.22
C VAL A 89 13.48 -6.83 -0.68
N ALA A 90 12.18 -7.08 -0.61
CA ALA A 90 11.57 -8.29 -1.14
C ALA A 90 10.14 -8.00 -1.58
N LYS A 91 9.67 -8.77 -2.58
CA LYS A 91 8.27 -8.76 -3.01
C LYS A 91 7.89 -10.19 -3.39
N GLY A 92 6.65 -10.57 -3.11
CA GLY A 92 6.12 -11.88 -3.45
C GLY A 92 4.67 -11.78 -3.87
N GLN A 93 4.32 -12.46 -4.96
CA GLN A 93 2.94 -12.62 -5.38
C GLN A 93 2.56 -14.08 -5.23
N ARG A 94 1.39 -14.34 -4.65
CA ARG A 94 0.82 -15.68 -4.61
C ARG A 94 0.31 -15.96 -6.02
N THR A 95 1.07 -16.72 -6.79
CA THR A 95 0.56 -17.38 -8.00
C THR A 95 -0.35 -18.51 -7.54
N THR A 96 -1.63 -18.46 -7.92
CA THR A 96 -2.48 -19.66 -7.86
C THR A 96 -1.83 -20.72 -8.75
N PRO A 97 -1.58 -21.95 -8.28
CA PRO A 97 -1.29 -23.07 -9.18
C PRO A 97 -2.46 -23.32 -10.13
#